data_AF-A0A958JFH0-F1
#
_entry.id   AF-A0A958JFH0-F1
#
_cell.length_a   1.000
_cell.length_b   1.000
_cell.length_c   1.000
_cell.angle_alpha   90.00
_cell.angle_beta   90.00
_cell.angle_gamma   90.00
#
_symmetry.space_group_name_H-M   'P 1'
#
loop_
_entity.id
_entity.type
_entity.pdbx_description
1 polymer ?
#
loop_
_entity_poly.entity_id
_entity_poly.type
_entity_poly.pdbx_seq_one_letter_code
_entity_poly.pdbx_strand_id
1 'polypeptide(L)'
;MLLTGTGFLKTYWDEGVEDVYSNVYGDVEVENVTPFHLFVPDLLEPELEKQLYVIHAKTVPILTAKALYPQYADKFVENCTSAKDILDDFKLNISGNNKPDSVLMLEMWLKPGAHSEFPKGGRILVVGDFVVAE
;
A
#
# COMPACT_ATOMS: atom_id res chain seq x y z
N MET A 1 21.61 19.57 -4.43
CA MET A 1 21.62 18.41 -5.34
C MET A 1 20.18 17.99 -5.53
N LEU A 2 19.59 18.21 -6.71
CA LEU A 2 18.26 17.68 -7.03
C LEU A 2 18.47 16.24 -7.48
N LEU A 3 17.98 15.28 -6.70
CA LEU A 3 17.85 13.91 -7.18
C LEU A 3 16.66 13.90 -8.14
N THR A 4 16.93 13.89 -9.44
CA THR A 4 15.89 13.74 -10.47
C THR A 4 15.65 12.25 -10.66
N GLY A 5 14.49 11.76 -10.22
CA GLY A 5 14.04 10.37 -10.38
C GLY A 5 12.53 10.29 -10.50
N THR A 6 11.98 9.08 -10.54
CA THR A 6 10.53 8.85 -10.56
C THR A 6 9.97 8.99 -9.14
N GLY A 7 8.86 9.70 -8.97
CA GLY A 7 8.11 9.80 -7.72
C GLY A 7 6.64 9.49 -7.99
N PHE A 8 5.99 8.84 -7.02
CA PHE A 8 4.57 8.51 -7.10
C PHE A 8 3.83 9.18 -5.94
N LEU A 9 2.66 9.72 -6.26
CA LEU A 9 1.71 10.23 -5.30
C LEU A 9 0.46 9.38 -5.40
N LYS A 10 0.03 8.84 -4.26
CA LYS A 10 -1.26 8.18 -4.15
C LYS A 10 -2.26 9.20 -3.62
N THR A 11 -3.35 9.38 -4.35
CA THR A 11 -4.47 10.21 -3.91
C THR A 11 -5.68 9.32 -3.68
N TYR A 12 -6.39 9.52 -2.58
CA TYR A 12 -7.59 8.76 -2.26
C TYR A 12 -8.57 9.58 -1.43
N TRP A 13 -9.83 9.16 -1.44
CA TRP A 13 -10.87 9.75 -0.60
C TRP A 13 -10.89 9.05 0.76
N ASP A 14 -10.84 9.82 1.84
CA ASP A 14 -10.99 9.32 3.21
C ASP A 14 -12.24 9.94 3.86
N GLU A 15 -13.24 9.11 4.14
CA GLU A 15 -14.49 9.51 4.79
C GLU A 15 -14.33 9.83 6.28
N GLY A 16 -13.21 9.42 6.90
CA GLY A 16 -12.94 9.63 8.32
C GLY A 16 -12.29 10.98 8.66
N VAL A 17 -11.83 11.72 7.65
CA VAL A 17 -11.14 13.00 7.82
C VAL A 17 -12.13 14.14 7.68
N GLU A 18 -12.06 15.13 8.57
CA GLU A 18 -12.87 16.35 8.47
C GLU A 18 -12.16 17.36 7.57
N ASP A 19 -12.79 17.76 6.47
CA ASP A 19 -12.28 18.81 5.60
C ASP A 19 -12.28 20.15 6.34
N VAL A 20 -11.10 20.74 6.49
CA VAL A 20 -10.85 22.00 7.19
C VAL A 20 -11.61 23.18 6.55
N TYR A 21 -11.92 23.12 5.26
CA TYR A 21 -12.58 24.20 4.53
C TYR A 21 -14.11 24.11 4.62
N SER A 22 -14.68 22.92 4.50
CA SER A 22 -16.14 22.71 4.51
C SER A 22 -16.72 22.30 5.87
N ASN A 23 -15.91 21.85 6.82
CA ASN A 23 -16.33 21.19 8.08
C ASN A 23 -17.28 20.01 7.82
N VAL A 24 -17.04 19.28 6.74
CA VAL A 24 -17.76 18.05 6.38
C VAL A 24 -16.77 16.89 6.44
N TYR A 25 -17.26 15.72 6.86
CA TYR A 25 -16.47 14.49 6.84
C TYR A 25 -16.32 13.97 5.41
N GLY A 26 -15.09 13.66 5.03
CA GLY A 26 -14.69 13.31 3.67
C GLY A 26 -13.71 14.35 3.09
N ASP A 27 -12.44 13.96 2.95
CA ASP A 27 -11.43 14.78 2.26
C ASP A 27 -10.54 13.94 1.32
N VAL A 28 -9.84 14.62 0.41
CA VAL A 28 -8.84 14.02 -0.48
C VAL A 28 -7.51 13.97 0.23
N GLU A 29 -7.07 12.75 0.53
CA GLU A 29 -5.77 12.49 1.14
C GLU A 29 -4.69 12.24 0.09
N VAL A 30 -3.47 12.71 0.38
CA VAL A 30 -2.30 12.57 -0.48
C VAL A 30 -1.19 11.86 0.28
N GLU A 31 -0.84 10.66 -0.17
CA GLU A 31 0.21 9.82 0.40
C GLU A 31 1.42 9.75 -0.54
N ASN A 32 2.61 9.98 0.01
CA ASN A 32 3.86 9.78 -0.72
C ASN A 32 4.15 8.29 -0.83
N VAL A 33 4.36 7.79 -2.05
CA VAL A 33 4.69 6.38 -2.30
C VAL A 33 6.11 6.27 -2.82
N THR A 34 6.94 5.50 -2.12
CA THR A 34 8.29 5.18 -2.60
C THR A 34 8.17 4.31 -3.84
N PRO A 35 8.89 4.60 -4.94
CA PRO A 35 8.84 3.82 -6.18
C PRO A 35 9.09 2.32 -6.01
N PHE A 36 9.92 1.93 -5.03
CA PHE A 36 10.23 0.52 -4.77
C PHE A 36 9.07 -0.27 -4.16
N HIS A 37 8.08 0.42 -3.61
CA HIS A 37 6.86 -0.16 -3.04
C HIS A 37 5.75 -0.34 -4.08
N LEU A 38 5.95 0.12 -5.33
CA LEU A 38 4.97 0.01 -6.39
C LEU A 38 5.40 -1.08 -7.39
N PHE A 39 4.58 -2.13 -7.52
CA PHE A 39 4.78 -3.18 -8.52
C PHE A 39 3.81 -2.96 -9.69
N VAL A 40 4.42 -2.82 -10.85
CA VAL A 40 3.73 -2.59 -12.12
C VAL A 40 3.97 -3.82 -13.01
N PRO A 41 2.91 -4.46 -13.54
CA PRO A 41 3.04 -5.73 -14.24
C PRO A 41 3.72 -5.62 -15.60
N ASP A 42 3.39 -4.58 -16.38
CA ASP A 42 4.03 -4.33 -17.68
C ASP A 42 5.08 -3.24 -17.57
N LEU A 43 6.35 -3.61 -17.50
CA LEU A 43 7.45 -2.65 -17.41
C LEU A 43 7.73 -1.88 -18.72
N LEU A 44 7.13 -2.31 -19.84
CA LEU A 44 7.30 -1.65 -21.14
C LEU A 44 6.28 -0.54 -21.35
N GLU A 45 5.19 -0.52 -20.58
CA GLU A 45 4.15 0.48 -20.65
C GLU A 45 4.46 1.64 -19.67
N PRO A 46 4.92 2.80 -20.17
CA PRO A 46 5.34 3.91 -19.32
C PRO A 46 4.19 4.61 -18.59
N GLU A 47 2.96 4.51 -19.09
CA GLU A 47 1.79 5.13 -18.47
C GLU A 47 1.13 4.17 -17.47
N LEU A 48 1.09 4.56 -16.19
CA LEU A 48 0.45 3.77 -15.14
C LEU A 48 -1.06 3.60 -15.41
N GLU A 49 -1.66 4.57 -16.10
CA GLU A 49 -3.04 4.63 -16.55
C GLU A 49 -3.36 3.61 -17.66
N LYS A 50 -2.37 2.96 -18.26
CA LYS A 50 -2.57 1.84 -19.19
C LYS A 50 -2.34 0.46 -18.57
N GLN A 51 -1.81 0.39 -17.35
CA GLN A 51 -1.61 -0.86 -16.62
C GLN A 51 -2.94 -1.48 -16.18
N LEU A 52 -3.13 -2.79 -16.36
CA LEU A 52 -4.39 -3.44 -15.96
C LEU A 52 -4.59 -3.46 -14.44
N TYR A 53 -3.49 -3.54 -13.69
CA TYR A 53 -3.48 -3.48 -12.25
C TYR A 53 -2.15 -2.93 -11.73
N VAL A 54 -2.18 -2.43 -10.50
CA VAL A 54 -1.00 -1.91 -9.80
C VAL A 54 -1.04 -2.44 -8.37
N ILE A 55 0.11 -2.87 -7.85
CA ILE A 55 0.22 -3.38 -6.48
C ILE A 55 1.10 -2.42 -5.68
N HIS A 56 0.56 -1.87 -4.62
CA HIS A 56 1.31 -1.10 -3.64
C HIS A 56 1.60 -1.98 -2.43
N ALA A 57 2.86 -2.27 -2.18
CA ALA A 57 3.31 -3.11 -1.09
C ALA A 57 3.97 -2.28 0.00
N LYS A 58 3.50 -2.41 1.24
CA LYS A 58 4.08 -1.72 2.40
C LYS A 58 4.23 -2.66 3.58
N THR A 59 5.28 -2.45 4.35
CA THR A 59 5.49 -3.16 5.62
C THR A 59 4.88 -2.32 6.74
N VAL A 60 3.90 -2.88 7.46
CA VAL A 60 3.17 -2.17 8.53
C VAL A 60 3.39 -2.91 9.85
N PRO A 61 3.65 -2.19 10.97
CA PRO A 61 3.70 -2.82 12.28
C PRO A 61 2.40 -3.56 12.61
N ILE A 62 2.50 -4.72 13.23
CA ILE A 62 1.33 -5.58 13.52
C ILE A 62 0.31 -4.86 14.40
N LEU A 63 0.78 -4.07 15.36
CA LEU A 63 -0.11 -3.27 16.23
C LEU A 63 -0.96 -2.31 15.42
N THR A 64 -0.38 -1.64 14.42
CA THR A 64 -1.10 -0.73 13.52
C THR A 64 -2.08 -1.50 12.64
N ALA A 65 -1.68 -2.65 12.08
CA ALA A 65 -2.56 -3.49 11.27
C ALA A 65 -3.78 -3.99 12.08
N LYS A 66 -3.57 -4.41 13.32
CA LYS A 66 -4.64 -4.81 14.25
C LYS A 66 -5.55 -3.65 14.64
N ALA A 67 -5.01 -2.44 14.76
CA ALA A 67 -5.80 -1.24 15.04
C ALA A 67 -6.67 -0.82 13.83
N LEU A 68 -6.14 -0.92 12.61
CA LEU A 68 -6.86 -0.58 11.38
C LEU A 68 -7.93 -1.61 11.02
N TYR A 69 -7.66 -2.90 11.25
CA TYR A 69 -8.57 -4.00 10.90
C TYR A 69 -8.84 -4.91 12.10
N PRO A 70 -9.55 -4.42 13.13
CA PRO A 70 -9.78 -5.15 14.38
C PRO A 70 -10.51 -6.48 14.15
N GLN A 71 -11.37 -6.58 13.13
CA GLN A 71 -12.12 -7.79 12.77
C GLN A 71 -11.23 -8.96 12.31
N TYR A 72 -9.99 -8.68 11.91
CA TYR A 72 -9.02 -9.68 11.48
C TYR A 72 -7.79 -9.72 12.40
N ALA A 73 -7.84 -9.05 13.55
CA ALA A 73 -6.69 -8.91 14.44
C ALA A 73 -6.11 -10.25 14.91
N ASP A 74 -6.96 -11.26 15.12
CA ASP A 74 -6.54 -12.61 15.54
C ASP A 74 -5.84 -13.40 14.42
N LYS A 75 -6.00 -12.99 13.16
CA LYS A 75 -5.42 -13.64 11.98
C LYS A 75 -4.07 -13.05 11.59
N PHE A 76 -3.74 -11.86 12.07
CA PHE A 76 -2.48 -11.21 11.73
C PHE A 76 -1.32 -11.79 12.53
N VAL A 77 -0.48 -12.54 11.83
CA VAL A 77 0.78 -13.10 12.32
C VAL A 77 1.93 -12.36 11.63
N GLU A 78 3.03 -12.16 12.36
CA GLU A 78 4.26 -11.60 11.82
C GLU A 78 4.77 -12.44 10.63
N ASN A 79 4.97 -11.79 9.47
CA ASN A 79 5.53 -12.44 8.29
C ASN A 79 6.80 -11.75 7.77
N CYS A 80 7.06 -10.50 8.18
CA CYS A 80 8.27 -9.76 7.86
C CYS A 80 9.13 -9.60 9.11
N THR A 81 9.97 -10.60 9.39
CA THR A 81 11.15 -10.41 10.25
C THR A 81 12.24 -9.76 9.42
N SER A 82 12.95 -8.77 9.98
CA SER A 82 13.93 -7.86 9.34
C SER A 82 14.97 -8.46 8.37
N ALA A 83 15.11 -9.79 8.30
CA ALA A 83 15.99 -10.48 7.37
C ALA A 83 15.35 -10.86 6.01
N LYS A 84 14.00 -10.78 5.86
CA LYS A 84 13.25 -11.21 4.66
C LYS A 84 12.49 -10.10 3.94
N ASP A 85 12.62 -8.86 4.40
CA ASP A 85 11.90 -7.74 3.81
C ASP A 85 12.49 -7.39 2.42
N ILE A 86 11.71 -7.58 1.36
CA ILE A 86 12.11 -7.30 -0.03
C ILE A 86 12.29 -5.78 -0.23
N LEU A 87 11.65 -4.99 0.62
CA LEU A 87 11.45 -3.55 0.49
C LEU A 87 12.30 -2.76 1.48
N ASP A 88 13.33 -3.39 2.05
CA ASP A 88 14.10 -2.79 3.14
C ASP A 88 14.93 -1.59 2.67
N ASP A 89 14.42 -0.38 2.91
CA ASP A 89 15.16 0.89 2.81
C ASP A 89 16.49 0.84 3.60
N PHE A 90 16.64 -0.08 4.57
CA PHE A 90 17.86 -0.31 5.33
C PHE A 90 19.04 -0.87 4.49
N LYS A 91 18.78 -1.46 3.30
CA LYS A 91 19.86 -1.75 2.34
C LYS A 91 20.57 -0.48 1.85
N LEU A 92 20.05 0.70 2.17
CA LEU A 92 20.67 2.02 1.95
C LEU A 92 21.52 2.52 3.14
N ASN A 93 21.98 1.62 4.02
CA ASN A 93 23.11 1.87 4.95
C ASN A 93 22.82 2.80 6.15
N ILE A 94 21.61 2.76 6.73
CA ILE A 94 21.25 3.53 7.94
C ILE A 94 21.24 2.60 9.16
N SER A 95 22.29 2.63 9.98
CA SER A 95 22.45 1.76 11.16
C SER A 95 21.51 2.13 12.33
N GLY A 96 20.67 1.19 12.77
CA GLY A 96 19.84 1.31 13.99
C GLY A 96 18.79 0.19 14.08
N ASN A 97 19.07 -0.83 14.89
CA ASN A 97 18.37 -2.12 14.81
C ASN A 97 17.42 -2.32 16.00
N ASN A 98 16.14 -2.01 15.80
CA ASN A 98 14.99 -2.49 16.59
C ASN A 98 13.71 -2.16 15.79
N LYS A 99 13.48 -2.89 14.69
CA LYS A 99 12.21 -2.78 13.95
C LYS A 99 11.15 -3.62 14.68
N PRO A 100 9.95 -3.08 14.92
CA PRO A 100 8.84 -3.83 15.52
C PRO A 100 8.37 -4.94 14.58
N ASP A 101 7.78 -5.99 15.14
CA ASP A 101 7.18 -7.07 14.36
C ASP A 101 6.15 -6.50 13.38
N SER A 102 6.35 -6.82 12.11
CA SER A 102 5.63 -6.19 11.01
C SER A 102 5.03 -7.24 10.07
N VAL A 103 3.98 -6.82 9.37
CA VAL A 103 3.27 -7.61 8.39
C VAL A 103 3.32 -6.93 7.02
N LEU A 104 3.50 -7.72 5.97
CA LEU A 104 3.38 -7.26 4.59
C LEU A 104 1.92 -6.96 4.29
N MET A 105 1.66 -5.73 3.85
CA MET A 105 0.35 -5.29 3.36
C MET A 105 0.46 -4.99 1.87
N LEU A 106 -0.35 -5.66 1.07
CA LEU A 106 -0.45 -5.45 -0.36
C LEU A 106 -1.82 -4.82 -0.67
N GLU A 107 -1.80 -3.66 -1.29
CA GLU A 107 -2.97 -2.98 -1.81
C GLU A 107 -2.95 -3.10 -3.33
N MET A 108 -3.83 -3.93 -3.88
CA MET A 108 -3.93 -4.21 -5.30
C MET A 108 -5.09 -3.41 -5.90
N TRP A 109 -4.77 -2.56 -6.87
CA TRP A 109 -5.72 -1.75 -7.60
C TRP A 109 -5.96 -2.36 -8.97
N LEU A 110 -7.20 -2.75 -9.24
CA LEU A 110 -7.60 -3.40 -10.47
C LEU A 110 -8.50 -2.47 -11.29
N LYS A 111 -8.18 -2.28 -12.58
CA LYS A 111 -9.00 -1.45 -13.46
C LYS A 111 -10.31 -2.12 -13.87
N PRO A 112 -11.35 -1.33 -14.20
CA PRO A 112 -12.58 -1.84 -14.79
C PRO A 112 -12.30 -2.70 -16.02
N GLY A 113 -12.82 -3.93 -16.01
CA GLY A 113 -12.67 -4.87 -17.12
C GLY A 113 -11.30 -5.56 -17.20
N ALA A 114 -10.40 -5.35 -16.25
CA ALA A 114 -9.12 -6.06 -16.22
C ALA A 114 -9.28 -7.55 -15.83
N HIS A 115 -10.30 -7.89 -15.05
CA HIS A 115 -10.67 -9.27 -14.72
C HIS A 115 -12.19 -9.46 -14.88
N SER A 116 -12.61 -10.65 -15.31
CA SER A 116 -14.03 -10.97 -15.55
C SER A 116 -14.90 -10.87 -14.30
N GLU A 117 -14.34 -11.17 -13.13
CA GLU A 117 -15.02 -11.10 -11.84
C GLU A 117 -15.14 -9.66 -11.30
N PHE A 118 -14.31 -8.73 -11.80
CA PHE A 118 -14.29 -7.34 -11.38
C PHE A 118 -14.57 -6.40 -12.57
N PRO A 119 -15.78 -6.44 -13.16
CA PRO A 119 -16.12 -5.65 -14.33
C PRO A 119 -16.09 -4.14 -14.05
N LYS A 120 -16.30 -3.73 -12.80
CA LYS A 120 -16.23 -2.33 -12.34
C LYS A 120 -14.84 -1.94 -11.81
N GLY A 121 -13.88 -2.86 -11.84
CA GLY A 121 -12.62 -2.72 -11.12
C GLY A 121 -12.81 -3.04 -9.64
N GLY A 122 -11.75 -2.87 -8.88
CA GLY A 122 -11.78 -3.18 -7.46
C GLY A 122 -10.48 -2.84 -6.76
N ARG A 123 -10.53 -2.82 -5.44
CA ARG A 123 -9.35 -2.66 -4.61
C ARG A 123 -9.29 -3.84 -3.65
N ILE A 124 -8.34 -4.73 -3.90
CA ILE A 124 -8.11 -5.89 -3.06
C ILE A 124 -7.01 -5.55 -2.06
N LEU A 125 -7.29 -5.73 -0.78
CA LEU A 125 -6.29 -5.57 0.28
C LEU A 125 -5.91 -6.92 0.86
N VAL A 126 -4.63 -7.25 0.80
CA VAL A 126 -4.06 -8.45 1.41
C VAL A 126 -3.15 -8.03 2.56
N VAL A 127 -3.33 -8.64 3.72
CA VAL A 127 -2.48 -8.45 4.90
C VAL A 127 -1.95 -9.81 5.31
N GLY A 128 -0.64 -10.00 5.14
CA GLY A 128 -0.02 -11.31 5.29
C GLY A 128 -0.55 -12.30 4.25
N ASP A 129 -1.15 -13.38 4.74
CA ASP A 129 -1.77 -14.42 3.90
C ASP A 129 -3.30 -14.27 3.79
N PHE A 130 -3.87 -13.17 4.31
CA PHE A 130 -5.31 -12.98 4.38
C PHE A 130 -5.79 -11.80 3.53
N VAL A 131 -6.85 -12.02 2.76
CA VAL A 131 -7.60 -10.95 2.07
C VAL A 131 -8.53 -10.28 3.08
N VAL A 132 -8.40 -8.96 3.22
CA VAL A 132 -9.10 -8.12 4.21
C VAL A 132 -10.28 -7.38 3.59
N ALA A 133 -10.16 -6.96 2.32
CA ALA A 133 -11.18 -6.25 1.56
C ALA A 133 -11.08 -6.58 0.07
N GLU A 134 -12.23 -6.59 -0.62
CA GLU A 134 -12.41 -6.78 -2.07
C GLU A 134 -13.18 -5.60 -2.68
#